data_AF-A0A838GWB4-F1
#
_entry.id   AF-A0A838GWB4-F1
#
_cell.length_a   1.000
_cell.length_b   1.000
_cell.length_c   1.000
_cell.angle_alpha   90.00
_cell.angle_beta   90.00
_cell.angle_gamma   90.00
#
_symmetry.space_group_name_H-M   'P 1'
#
loop_
_entity.id
_entity.type
_entity.pdbx_description
1 polymer ?
#
loop_
_entity_poly.entity_id
_entity_poly.type
_entity_poly.pdbx_seq_one_letter_code
_entity_poly.pdbx_strand_id
1 'polypeptide(L)' 'MAAMGGDGDAGAATAGHVPIAAHRLLGDGRAVALVRPDATVDWWCAPQVDGTPLLWSLLD' A
#
# COMPACT_ATOMS: atom_id res chain seq x y z
N MET A 1 10.40 -4.82 21.45
CA MET A 1 9.42 -3.89 20.84
C MET A 1 10.07 -2.52 20.78
N ALA A 2 11.03 -2.35 19.86
CA ALA A 2 11.83 -1.14 19.75
C ALA A 2 11.41 -0.40 18.49
N ALA A 3 10.99 0.85 18.66
CA ALA A 3 11.01 1.84 17.60
C ALA A 3 12.48 2.25 17.38
N MET A 4 12.95 2.15 16.14
CA MET A 4 14.14 2.78 15.56
C MET A 4 13.61 3.28 14.19
N GLY A 5 13.48 4.58 13.92
CA GLY A 5 14.55 5.56 13.69
C GLY A 5 15.18 5.28 12.31
N GLY A 6 15.18 6.15 11.30
CA GLY A 6 14.79 7.56 11.14
C GLY A 6 15.11 8.01 9.70
N ASP A 7 15.03 9.33 9.50
CA ASP A 7 15.68 10.18 8.48
C ASP A 7 15.14 10.21 7.04
N GLY A 8 14.76 11.42 6.63
CA GLY A 8 14.02 11.70 5.42
C GLY A 8 14.83 11.72 4.13
N ASP A 9 14.10 11.46 3.04
CA ASP A 9 14.36 12.03 1.72
C ASP A 9 13.19 12.97 1.41
N ALA A 10 13.52 14.25 1.20
CA ALA A 10 12.60 15.28 0.74
C ALA A 10 12.78 15.45 -0.78
N GLY A 11 12.27 14.48 -1.54
CA GLY A 11 12.22 14.50 -3.01
C GLY A 11 10.78 14.50 -3.53
N ALA A 12 10.27 15.70 -3.86
CA ALA A 12 9.06 15.98 -4.66
C ALA A 12 7.74 15.29 -4.25
N ALA A 13 6.97 15.97 -3.41
CA ALA A 13 5.57 15.63 -3.13
C ALA A 13 4.67 15.76 -4.38
N THR A 14 4.43 14.64 -5.07
CA THR A 14 3.11 14.36 -5.62
C THR A 14 2.20 14.04 -4.42
N ALA A 15 1.05 14.70 -4.32
CA ALA A 15 0.15 14.62 -3.16
C ALA A 15 -0.56 13.25 -3.02
N GLY A 16 0.19 12.15 -3.00
CA GLY A 16 -0.36 10.79 -3.02
C GLY A 16 0.63 9.66 -2.78
N HIS A 17 1.94 9.89 -2.75
CA HIS A 17 2.90 8.81 -2.49
C HIS A 17 3.05 8.56 -0.98
N VAL A 18 2.54 7.41 -0.51
CA VAL A 18 2.74 6.93 0.87
C VAL A 18 3.87 5.90 0.86
N PRO A 19 4.82 5.93 1.81
CA PRO A 19 5.86 4.91 1.88
C PRO A 19 5.25 3.50 2.01
N ILE A 20 5.85 2.50 1.35
CA ILE A 20 5.33 1.13 1.39
C ILE A 20 5.22 0.58 2.83
N ALA A 21 6.16 0.96 3.71
CA ALA A 21 6.15 0.57 5.13
C ALA A 21 4.96 1.14 5.92
N ALA A 22 4.34 2.23 5.44
CA ALA A 22 3.16 2.82 6.06
C ALA A 22 1.86 2.12 5.64
N HIS A 23 1.89 1.31 4.58
CA HIS A 23 0.70 0.57 4.15
C HIS A 23 0.36 -0.57 5.11
N ARG A 24 -0.88 -1.04 4.99
CA ARG A 24 -1.39 -2.23 5.65
C ARG A 24 -1.82 -3.23 4.59
N LEU A 25 -1.56 -4.50 4.85
CA LEU A 25 -1.97 -5.59 4.00
C LEU A 25 -3.22 -6.24 4.61
N LEU A 26 -4.32 -6.29 3.86
CA LEU A 26 -5.53 -7.01 4.24
C LEU A 26 -5.69 -8.22 3.32
N GLY A 27 -5.94 -9.39 3.88
CA GLY A 27 -6.20 -10.61 3.11
C GLY A 27 -7.30 -11.46 3.73
N ASP A 28 -8.14 -12.04 2.88
CA ASP A 28 -9.23 -12.95 3.28
C ASP A 28 -8.93 -14.43 2.94
N GLY A 29 -7.69 -14.72 2.55
CA GLY A 29 -7.24 -16.04 2.09
C GLY A 29 -7.53 -16.33 0.62
N ARG A 30 -8.28 -15.47 -0.08
CA ARG A 30 -8.54 -15.57 -1.53
C ARG A 30 -8.05 -14.36 -2.31
N ALA A 31 -8.03 -13.19 -1.71
CA ALA A 31 -7.56 -11.94 -2.29
C ALA A 31 -6.74 -11.15 -1.27
N VAL A 32 -6.02 -10.15 -1.76
CA VAL A 32 -5.23 -9.24 -0.95
C VAL A 32 -5.39 -7.80 -1.42
N ALA A 33 -5.43 -6.87 -0.48
CA ALA A 33 -5.52 -5.44 -0.72
C ALA A 33 -4.43 -4.69 0.07
N LEU A 34 -3.86 -3.67 -0.58
CA LEU A 34 -2.92 -2.74 0.04
C LEU A 34 -3.67 -1.45 0.40
N VAL A 35 -3.62 -1.07 1.67
CA VAL A 35 -4.40 0.02 2.24
C VAL A 35 -3.48 1.06 2.84
N ARG A 36 -3.69 2.33 2.51
CA ARG A 36 -3.01 3.48 3.10
C ARG A 36 -3.48 3.73 4.54
N PRO A 37 -2.70 4.47 5.36
CA PRO A 37 -3.11 4.86 6.71
C PRO A 37 -4.44 5.63 6.78
N ASP A 38 -4.85 6.29 5.70
CA ASP A 38 -6.10 7.04 5.57
C ASP A 38 -7.30 6.17 5.14
N ALA A 39 -7.14 4.85 5.12
CA ALA A 39 -8.11 3.87 4.64
C ALA A 39 -8.36 3.86 3.13
N THR A 40 -7.52 4.52 2.33
CA THR A 40 -7.58 4.42 0.86
C THR A 40 -7.00 3.09 0.38
N VAL A 41 -7.66 2.42 -0.57
CA VAL A 41 -7.16 1.19 -1.19
C VAL A 41 -6.38 1.54 -2.45
N ASP A 42 -5.07 1.28 -2.45
CA ASP A 42 -4.19 1.58 -3.60
C ASP A 42 -4.05 0.42 -4.57
N TRP A 43 -4.32 -0.78 -4.07
CA TRP A 43 -4.24 -2.01 -4.85
C TRP A 43 -5.13 -3.11 -4.29
N TRP A 44 -5.77 -3.88 -5.17
CA TRP A 44 -6.61 -5.02 -4.78
C TRP A 44 -6.74 -6.05 -5.92
N CYS A 45 -6.44 -7.32 -5.66
CA CYS A 45 -6.57 -8.43 -6.62
C CYS A 45 -7.85 -9.28 -6.54
N ALA A 46 -8.95 -8.82 -5.93
CA ALA A 46 -10.18 -9.64 -5.88
C ALA A 46 -10.67 -10.07 -7.28
N PRO A 47 -11.30 -11.27 -7.39
CA PRO A 47 -11.66 -12.20 -6.31
C PRO A 47 -10.62 -13.29 -5.99
N GLN A 48 -9.45 -13.29 -6.64
CA GLN A 48 -8.43 -14.35 -6.53
C GLN A 48 -7.03 -13.73 -6.48
N VAL A 49 -6.13 -14.29 -5.66
CA VAL A 49 -4.79 -13.74 -5.43
C VAL A 49 -3.94 -13.61 -6.69
N ASP A 50 -4.20 -14.44 -7.69
CA ASP A 50 -3.55 -14.51 -9.01
C ASP A 50 -4.29 -13.73 -10.11
N GLY A 51 -5.40 -13.06 -9.77
CA GLY A 51 -6.19 -12.27 -10.72
C GLY A 51 -5.55 -10.93 -11.09
N THR A 52 -5.96 -10.39 -12.25
CA THR A 52 -5.64 -9.00 -12.63
C THR A 52 -6.17 -8.06 -11.54
N PRO A 53 -5.34 -7.15 -11.01
CA PRO A 53 -5.78 -6.24 -9.97
C PRO A 53 -6.83 -5.25 -10.47
N LEU A 54 -7.82 -5.01 -9.63
CA LEU A 54 -8.95 -4.11 -9.88
C LEU A 54 -8.56 -2.64 -9.76
N LEU A 55 -7.53 -2.33 -8.97
CA LEU A 55 -7.00 -0.99 -8.70
C LEU A 55 -5.46 -1.08 -8.67
N TRP A 56 -4.74 -0.15 -9.30
CA TRP A 56 -3.27 -0.07 -9.21
C TRP A 56 -2.79 1.38 -9.25
N SER A 57 -2.45 1.94 -8.09
CA SER A 57 -1.75 3.23 -7.97
C SER A 57 -0.29 3.08 -7.50
N LEU A 58 0.20 1.85 -7.29
CA LEU A 58 1.45 1.56 -6.56
C LEU A 58 2.73 1.68 -7.42
N LEU A 59 2.65 1.67 -8.75
CA LEU A 59 3.83 1.88 -9.61
C LEU A 59 3.86 3.35 -10.07
N ASP A 60 4.67 4.15 -9.38
CA ASP A 60 5.37 5.32 -9.93
C ASP A 60 6.84 5.21 -9.48
#